data_AF-A0A1X1WQ19-F1
#
_entry.id   AF-A0A1X1WQ19-F1
#
_cell.length_a   1.000
_cell.length_b   1.000
_cell.length_c   1.000
_cell.angle_alpha   90.00
_cell.angle_beta   90.00
_cell.angle_gamma   90.00
#
_symmetry.space_group_name_H-M   'P 1'
#
loop_
_entity.id
_entity.type
_entity.pdbx_description
1 polymer ?
#
loop_
_entity_poly.entity_id
_entity_poly.type
_entity_poly.pdbx_seq_one_letter_code
_entity_poly.pdbx_strand_id
1 'polypeptide(L)'
;MGAALLGFSLVGPDAATATADTGTESSASAGSSDSSDSSDSSGSTQRAKSTKATKAADADVSDGETGSDADSDGDETDDETGDGTDDRSDDDAAVDDDRADEIAADANDSDAVSNLVEVADDEAGVDFDGPPATLAAPATGATASMPPYESQQSPYQEAVAEILQNWTDRHQTWVDSLDVSDQRKERLTASFLAMRRTFFNQAPTVAPIQVTGVISGPITGTVGAIDPDGDRLIYIMTRGPKTGSVKLGADGTYTYVPGDDFDGVDTFHVVAIDVGLHMNLLQPLRPIASGLATSLINQGAVRFDFNYTAGRDYWSDESRGALHRAADLLIEHFRVVKPVVLTYDVTGFEDENVGTIANAYGLLTNEQSGFWYTRIQHEIITGEDLNGQEADGYINVNFAKPLAFGDDVPANQLDFTTTIMHELLHSFGFNFGSGVNGRWHVFARFIMTDGGNRLVNDDYTLNTAYTPNVLGSNNGLFFGGANAVAANGGQLVRIYTPNPLEPGSSLTHLDLQTFGNFLMSPKLSGGPGVRTLTPLELGIFKDLGYTVVPLVALPTAV
;
A
#
# COMPACT_ATOMS: atom_id res chain seq x y z
N MET A 1 26.88 4.90 -46.31
CA MET A 1 27.34 3.65 -46.94
C MET A 1 27.24 2.55 -45.89
N GLY A 2 26.74 1.35 -46.15
CA GLY A 2 26.08 0.86 -47.36
C GLY A 2 24.80 0.10 -47.01
N ALA A 3 23.81 0.12 -47.91
CA ALA A 3 22.56 -0.63 -47.76
C ALA A 3 22.71 -2.01 -48.41
N ALA A 4 22.48 -3.07 -47.63
CA ALA A 4 22.40 -4.43 -48.16
C ALA A 4 20.95 -4.73 -48.58
N LEU A 5 20.65 -4.54 -49.86
CA LEU A 5 19.40 -5.00 -50.46
C LEU A 5 19.42 -6.54 -50.61
N LEU A 6 18.63 -7.24 -49.80
CA LEU A 6 18.27 -8.64 -50.03
C LEU A 6 16.86 -8.70 -50.63
N GLY A 7 16.80 -8.72 -51.96
CA GLY A 7 15.54 -8.91 -52.69
C GLY A 7 15.18 -10.39 -52.79
N PHE A 8 14.01 -10.76 -52.27
CA PHE A 8 13.38 -12.06 -52.54
C PHE A 8 12.13 -11.86 -53.40
N SER A 9 12.06 -12.64 -54.49
CA SER A 9 10.91 -12.67 -55.39
C SER A 9 9.85 -13.63 -54.85
N LEU A 10 8.61 -13.15 -54.72
CA LEU A 10 7.45 -13.95 -54.35
C LEU A 10 6.57 -14.19 -55.58
N VAL A 11 6.51 -15.45 -56.01
CA VAL A 11 5.53 -15.94 -56.99
C VAL A 11 4.27 -16.33 -56.20
N GLY A 12 3.13 -15.70 -56.51
CA GLY A 12 1.84 -16.04 -55.90
C GLY A 12 1.13 -17.17 -56.64
N PRO A 13 -0.02 -17.60 -56.10
CA PRO A 13 -1.18 -17.85 -56.95
C PRO A 13 -2.43 -17.07 -56.50
N ASP A 14 -3.46 -17.11 -57.35
CA ASP A 14 -4.55 -16.14 -57.41
C ASP A 14 -5.61 -16.19 -56.30
N ALA A 15 -6.29 -15.06 -56.12
CA ALA A 15 -7.50 -14.95 -55.33
C ALA A 15 -8.75 -15.20 -56.19
N ALA A 16 -9.74 -15.89 -55.63
CA ALA A 16 -11.09 -15.95 -56.16
C ALA A 16 -12.09 -15.50 -55.09
N THR A 17 -12.85 -14.45 -55.37
CA THR A 17 -13.89 -13.89 -54.50
C THR A 17 -15.26 -13.99 -55.16
N ALA A 18 -16.25 -14.53 -54.45
CA ALA A 18 -17.68 -14.44 -54.75
C ALA A 18 -18.42 -14.54 -53.40
N THR A 19 -18.86 -13.42 -52.82
CA THR A 19 -20.23 -12.86 -52.90
C THR A 19 -21.30 -13.75 -52.26
N ALA A 20 -21.90 -13.24 -51.19
CA ALA A 20 -23.06 -13.84 -50.52
C ALA A 20 -24.34 -13.71 -51.35
N ASP A 21 -25.30 -14.61 -51.13
CA ASP A 21 -26.72 -14.32 -51.32
C ASP A 21 -27.56 -15.01 -50.23
N THR A 22 -28.76 -14.48 -50.07
CA THR A 22 -29.77 -14.74 -49.04
C THR A 22 -30.79 -15.80 -49.49
N GLY A 23 -31.56 -16.38 -48.55
CA GLY A 23 -32.74 -17.16 -48.91
C GLY A 23 -33.09 -18.30 -47.96
N THR A 24 -34.11 -18.07 -47.13
CA THR A 24 -34.87 -19.11 -46.42
C THR A 24 -35.62 -20.04 -47.39
N GLU A 25 -35.79 -21.30 -47.01
CA GLU A 25 -37.06 -22.05 -47.14
C GLU A 25 -36.99 -23.30 -46.22
N SER A 26 -38.14 -23.79 -45.74
CA SER A 26 -38.23 -24.87 -44.74
C SER A 26 -38.90 -26.13 -45.30
N SER A 27 -38.60 -27.32 -44.74
CA SER A 27 -39.64 -28.18 -44.14
C SER A 27 -39.17 -29.59 -43.69
N ALA A 28 -39.87 -30.06 -42.67
CA ALA A 28 -39.69 -31.26 -41.87
C ALA A 28 -39.75 -32.63 -42.58
N SER A 29 -39.22 -33.65 -41.89
CA SER A 29 -40.03 -34.85 -41.59
C SER A 29 -39.71 -35.34 -40.16
N ALA A 30 -40.70 -35.95 -39.50
CA ALA A 30 -40.65 -36.31 -38.08
C ALA A 30 -40.63 -37.83 -37.87
N GLY A 31 -40.18 -38.28 -36.69
CA GLY A 31 -40.24 -39.69 -36.28
C GLY A 31 -39.90 -39.84 -34.79
N SER A 32 -40.92 -40.10 -33.98
CA SER A 32 -40.86 -40.45 -32.54
C SER A 32 -40.26 -41.86 -32.32
N SER A 33 -39.97 -42.38 -31.12
CA SER A 33 -40.52 -42.15 -29.76
C SER A 33 -39.64 -42.84 -28.69
N ASP A 34 -39.70 -42.38 -27.43
CA ASP A 34 -39.81 -43.14 -26.14
C ASP A 34 -38.94 -44.40 -25.85
N SER A 35 -38.55 -44.74 -24.61
CA SER A 35 -38.70 -44.11 -23.28
C SER A 35 -37.87 -44.87 -22.22
N SER A 36 -37.51 -44.21 -21.10
CA SER A 36 -37.40 -44.74 -19.70
C SER A 36 -36.46 -45.95 -19.39
N ASP A 37 -35.99 -46.26 -18.16
CA ASP A 37 -36.15 -45.65 -16.82
C ASP A 37 -35.03 -46.07 -15.83
N SER A 38 -34.91 -45.31 -14.73
CA SER A 38 -34.60 -45.67 -13.33
C SER A 38 -33.46 -46.61 -12.85
N SER A 39 -32.69 -46.05 -11.88
CA SER A 39 -32.40 -46.56 -10.51
C SER A 39 -31.20 -47.49 -10.17
N ASP A 40 -30.43 -47.01 -9.18
CA ASP A 40 -29.77 -47.67 -8.02
C ASP A 40 -29.39 -49.16 -8.02
N SER A 41 -28.14 -49.46 -7.63
CA SER A 41 -27.83 -49.77 -6.20
C SER A 41 -26.38 -50.25 -5.95
N SER A 42 -26.02 -50.24 -4.66
CA SER A 42 -24.75 -50.62 -4.00
C SER A 42 -24.19 -52.03 -4.28
N GLY A 43 -22.87 -52.23 -4.03
CA GLY A 43 -22.45 -53.39 -3.23
C GLY A 43 -21.10 -54.10 -3.48
N SER A 44 -20.03 -53.66 -2.80
CA SER A 44 -19.06 -54.49 -2.04
C SER A 44 -18.09 -55.52 -2.72
N THR A 45 -16.97 -55.78 -2.02
CA THR A 45 -15.88 -56.78 -2.24
C THR A 45 -14.91 -56.51 -3.42
N GLN A 46 -13.60 -56.83 -3.39
CA GLN A 46 -12.86 -57.82 -2.59
C GLN A 46 -11.34 -57.51 -2.41
N ARG A 47 -10.90 -57.32 -1.15
CA ARG A 47 -9.71 -57.86 -0.43
C ARG A 47 -8.49 -58.52 -1.16
N ALA A 48 -7.28 -58.03 -0.86
CA ALA A 48 -6.02 -58.80 -0.72
C ALA A 48 -5.07 -58.12 0.31
N LYS A 49 -4.80 -58.67 1.51
CA LYS A 49 -3.59 -59.43 1.92
C LYS A 49 -2.25 -58.87 1.39
N SER A 50 -1.24 -58.37 2.15
CA SER A 50 -0.69 -58.60 3.52
C SER A 50 0.56 -59.49 3.59
N THR A 51 1.70 -58.87 3.94
CA THR A 51 2.91 -59.33 4.69
C THR A 51 3.78 -58.07 4.91
N LYS A 52 4.16 -57.54 6.09
CA LYS A 52 4.71 -58.09 7.37
C LYS A 52 6.09 -58.76 7.16
N ALA A 53 7.14 -58.60 7.97
CA ALA A 53 7.39 -57.88 9.25
C ALA A 53 8.84 -57.27 9.21
N THR A 54 9.57 -56.81 10.24
CA THR A 54 9.53 -56.74 11.74
C THR A 54 10.47 -55.58 12.14
N LYS A 55 10.21 -54.70 13.12
CA LYS A 55 10.13 -54.82 14.61
C LYS A 55 11.48 -55.00 15.35
N ALA A 56 11.85 -53.99 16.15
CA ALA A 56 12.47 -54.13 17.48
C ALA A 56 12.18 -52.85 18.29
N ALA A 57 12.09 -52.96 19.62
CA ALA A 57 11.78 -51.87 20.55
C ALA A 57 12.46 -52.10 21.91
N ASP A 58 12.47 -51.05 22.74
CA ASP A 58 12.58 -51.02 24.20
C ASP A 58 13.95 -51.22 24.90
N ALA A 59 14.36 -50.12 25.58
CA ALA A 59 14.57 -50.00 27.03
C ALA A 59 15.99 -49.89 27.67
N ASP A 60 15.98 -49.05 28.74
CA ASP A 60 16.83 -48.91 29.94
C ASP A 60 18.21 -48.20 29.97
N VAL A 61 18.20 -47.04 30.66
CA VAL A 61 18.95 -46.63 31.89
C VAL A 61 20.48 -46.84 31.99
N SER A 62 21.23 -45.76 32.30
CA SER A 62 22.22 -45.67 33.43
C SER A 62 23.12 -44.41 33.41
N ASP A 63 22.95 -43.54 34.41
CA ASP A 63 23.90 -42.80 35.28
C ASP A 63 25.37 -42.42 34.91
N GLY A 64 25.79 -41.25 35.45
CA GLY A 64 27.19 -40.87 35.80
C GLY A 64 27.74 -39.62 35.08
N GLU A 65 27.73 -38.39 35.60
CA GLU A 65 28.40 -37.75 36.77
C GLU A 65 29.70 -36.94 36.44
N THR A 66 30.04 -36.02 37.35
CA THR A 66 31.15 -35.01 37.36
C THR A 66 30.92 -33.73 36.54
N GLY A 67 31.10 -32.50 37.06
CA GLY A 67 31.31 -32.04 38.44
C GLY A 67 32.55 -31.13 38.65
N SER A 68 32.33 -29.86 39.01
CA SER A 68 33.32 -29.00 39.69
C SER A 68 32.68 -27.73 40.24
N ASP A 69 32.63 -27.60 41.56
CA ASP A 69 32.16 -26.44 42.32
C ASP A 69 33.24 -25.35 42.46
N ALA A 70 32.86 -24.14 42.90
CA ALA A 70 33.53 -23.40 43.98
C ALA A 70 32.84 -22.06 44.30
N ASP A 71 32.55 -21.84 45.59
CA ASP A 71 31.95 -20.63 46.16
C ASP A 71 32.94 -19.47 46.39
N SER A 72 32.42 -18.27 46.70
CA SER A 72 32.97 -17.45 47.79
C SER A 72 31.96 -16.41 48.30
N ASP A 73 31.60 -16.53 49.58
CA ASP A 73 30.96 -15.47 50.38
C ASP A 73 31.98 -14.43 50.89
N GLY A 74 31.46 -13.33 51.47
CA GLY A 74 32.17 -12.44 52.41
C GLY A 74 32.98 -11.28 51.79
N ASP A 75 33.19 -10.14 52.46
CA ASP A 75 32.74 -9.72 53.80
C ASP A 75 32.78 -8.18 53.93
N GLU A 76 32.28 -7.67 55.05
CA GLU A 76 32.16 -6.26 55.46
C GLU A 76 33.48 -5.45 55.50
N THR A 77 33.38 -4.12 55.53
CA THR A 77 34.12 -3.28 56.50
C THR A 77 33.55 -1.84 56.57
N ASP A 78 33.45 -1.34 57.80
CA ASP A 78 32.91 -0.02 58.17
C ASP A 78 33.91 1.15 58.00
N ASP A 79 33.35 2.36 58.14
CA ASP A 79 33.78 3.50 59.00
C ASP A 79 33.49 4.83 58.27
N GLU A 80 32.64 5.75 58.73
CA GLU A 80 32.40 6.43 60.04
C GLU A 80 32.77 7.92 59.91
N THR A 81 32.20 8.75 60.78
CA THR A 81 32.27 10.22 60.84
C THR A 81 31.55 10.99 59.70
N GLY A 82 30.72 12.01 59.95
CA GLY A 82 30.22 12.52 61.23
C GLY A 82 29.97 14.04 61.19
N ASP A 83 28.94 14.50 61.90
CA ASP A 83 28.60 15.93 62.14
C ASP A 83 28.13 16.72 60.88
N GLY A 84 27.01 17.44 60.85
CA GLY A 84 26.06 17.82 61.88
C GLY A 84 25.89 19.34 61.95
N THR A 85 24.67 19.84 61.71
CA THR A 85 24.02 20.96 62.44
C THR A 85 22.64 21.24 61.85
N ASP A 86 21.66 21.48 62.72
CA ASP A 86 20.34 22.01 62.38
C ASP A 86 20.40 23.40 61.70
N ASP A 87 19.38 23.74 60.92
CA ASP A 87 18.50 24.83 61.33
C ASP A 87 17.04 24.59 60.88
N ARG A 88 16.10 25.15 61.64
CA ARG A 88 14.64 25.03 61.40
C ARG A 88 14.07 26.38 60.99
N SER A 89 13.17 26.37 60.02
CA SER A 89 12.07 27.33 59.95
C SER A 89 10.83 26.64 59.39
N ASP A 90 9.85 26.36 60.25
CA ASP A 90 8.47 26.18 59.82
C ASP A 90 7.91 27.56 59.41
N ASP A 91 7.05 27.61 58.39
CA ASP A 91 5.98 28.62 58.32
C ASP A 91 4.85 28.12 57.40
N ASP A 92 3.70 27.81 58.00
CA ASP A 92 2.46 27.47 57.31
C ASP A 92 1.78 28.73 56.76
N ALA A 93 1.47 28.77 55.46
CA ALA A 93 0.39 29.60 54.93
C ALA A 93 -0.15 29.07 53.59
N ALA A 94 -1.40 28.60 53.60
CA ALA A 94 -2.18 28.43 52.37
C ALA A 94 -2.82 29.77 51.95
N VAL A 95 -3.05 30.00 50.65
CA VAL A 95 -4.21 30.68 50.05
C VAL A 95 -4.11 30.68 48.51
N ASP A 96 -5.23 30.34 47.88
CA ASP A 96 -5.75 30.62 46.53
C ASP A 96 -4.86 31.14 45.37
N ASP A 97 -4.86 30.38 44.29
CA ASP A 97 -5.50 30.66 42.98
C ASP A 97 -5.23 31.98 42.17
N ASP A 98 -5.23 31.76 40.85
CA ASP A 98 -5.59 32.68 39.77
C ASP A 98 -4.55 33.68 39.17
N ARG A 99 -4.53 33.71 37.82
CA ARG A 99 -3.81 34.59 36.85
C ARG A 99 -2.30 34.37 36.65
N ALA A 100 -1.76 34.11 35.46
CA ALA A 100 -2.11 34.47 34.07
C ALA A 100 -2.01 35.98 33.75
N ASP A 101 -0.82 36.43 33.31
CA ASP A 101 -0.61 37.30 32.13
C ASP A 101 0.89 37.55 31.87
N GLU A 102 1.20 38.07 30.67
CA GLU A 102 2.54 38.38 30.11
C GLU A 102 3.39 37.14 29.78
N ILE A 103 3.85 36.92 28.54
CA ILE A 103 4.60 37.87 27.69
C ILE A 103 4.08 37.89 26.25
N ALA A 104 3.89 39.08 25.70
CA ALA A 104 3.82 39.33 24.26
C ALA A 104 4.73 40.49 23.87
N ALA A 105 5.90 40.19 23.28
CA ALA A 105 6.62 41.07 22.33
C ALA A 105 7.89 40.39 21.77
N ASP A 106 8.16 40.64 20.49
CA ASP A 106 9.47 40.55 19.83
C ASP A 106 10.08 39.14 19.61
N ALA A 107 9.41 38.33 18.78
CA ALA A 107 10.02 37.15 18.16
C ALA A 107 10.71 37.52 16.84
N ASN A 108 12.03 37.34 16.77
CA ASN A 108 12.84 37.61 15.57
C ASN A 108 12.73 36.44 14.58
N ASP A 109 12.84 36.73 13.27
CA ASP A 109 12.53 35.83 12.13
C ASP A 109 13.48 34.62 11.97
N SER A 110 14.32 34.33 12.98
CA SER A 110 15.25 33.20 13.05
C SER A 110 14.77 32.06 13.95
N ASP A 111 13.95 32.34 14.96
CA ASP A 111 13.68 31.38 16.05
C ASP A 111 12.47 30.48 15.74
N ALA A 112 11.63 30.90 14.80
CA ALA A 112 10.51 30.10 14.29
C ALA A 112 10.96 28.75 13.68
N VAL A 113 12.21 28.66 13.20
CA VAL A 113 12.75 27.47 12.51
C VAL A 113 13.27 26.42 13.49
N SER A 114 13.80 26.86 14.62
CA SER A 114 14.29 25.98 15.70
C SER A 114 13.11 25.38 16.45
N ASN A 115 12.10 26.22 16.77
CA ASN A 115 10.90 25.78 17.48
C ASN A 115 9.90 25.03 16.56
N LEU A 116 10.11 25.07 15.24
CA LEU A 116 9.42 24.23 14.24
C LEU A 116 9.75 22.73 14.35
N VAL A 117 10.81 22.40 15.09
CA VAL A 117 11.41 21.05 15.24
C VAL A 117 11.28 20.56 16.70
N GLU A 118 10.94 21.43 17.66
CA GLU A 118 10.50 21.05 19.02
C GLU A 118 8.99 20.76 19.09
N VAL A 119 8.40 20.25 18.00
CA VAL A 119 7.03 19.69 18.06
C VAL A 119 7.12 18.31 18.72
N ALA A 120 6.97 18.35 20.04
CA ALA A 120 6.76 17.25 20.99
C ALA A 120 6.96 15.82 20.44
N ASP A 121 8.04 15.18 20.92
CA ASP A 121 7.90 13.78 21.26
C ASP A 121 6.85 13.71 22.42
N ASP A 122 5.79 12.93 22.19
CA ASP A 122 4.80 12.34 23.12
C ASP A 122 3.52 13.07 23.65
N GLU A 123 3.44 14.38 23.97
CA GLU A 123 2.32 14.87 24.85
C GLU A 123 1.54 16.19 24.47
N ALA A 124 1.68 16.80 23.28
CA ALA A 124 1.04 18.10 22.99
C ALA A 124 0.03 18.11 21.81
N GLY A 125 -1.23 18.46 22.12
CA GLY A 125 -2.34 18.57 21.15
C GLY A 125 -2.43 19.90 20.38
N VAL A 126 -3.35 19.95 19.42
CA VAL A 126 -3.59 21.05 18.47
C VAL A 126 -4.73 21.95 18.94
N ASP A 127 -4.61 23.25 18.68
CA ASP A 127 -5.64 24.28 18.90
C ASP A 127 -6.06 24.94 17.57
N PHE A 128 -7.33 25.37 17.46
CA PHE A 128 -7.92 25.93 16.24
C PHE A 128 -8.96 27.03 16.54
N ASP A 129 -8.64 28.28 16.21
CA ASP A 129 -9.64 29.34 15.98
C ASP A 129 -9.40 30.01 14.61
N GLY A 130 -10.47 30.21 13.84
CA GLY A 130 -10.38 30.72 12.48
C GLY A 130 -11.73 30.72 11.72
N PRO A 131 -12.19 31.88 11.19
CA PRO A 131 -13.51 31.98 10.57
C PRO A 131 -13.62 31.33 9.17
N PRO A 132 -14.83 30.93 8.74
CA PRO A 132 -15.00 30.12 7.54
C PRO A 132 -14.80 30.91 6.24
N ALA A 133 -13.94 30.40 5.35
CA ALA A 133 -13.80 30.88 3.98
C ALA A 133 -14.92 30.32 3.08
N THR A 134 -15.54 31.17 2.26
CA THR A 134 -16.62 30.79 1.34
C THR A 134 -16.10 30.05 0.10
N LEU A 135 -16.65 28.86 -0.14
CA LEU A 135 -16.25 27.98 -1.23
C LEU A 135 -16.74 28.46 -2.61
N ALA A 136 -15.87 28.36 -3.62
CA ALA A 136 -16.25 28.32 -5.03
C ALA A 136 -16.34 26.87 -5.51
N ALA A 137 -17.24 26.57 -6.45
CA ALA A 137 -17.49 25.21 -6.93
C ALA A 137 -16.26 24.60 -7.64
N PRO A 138 -16.01 23.27 -7.51
CA PRO A 138 -14.80 22.64 -8.01
C PRO A 138 -14.74 22.60 -9.54
N ALA A 139 -13.54 22.77 -10.09
CA ALA A 139 -13.26 22.41 -11.48
C ALA A 139 -13.19 20.88 -11.61
N THR A 140 -13.89 20.33 -12.59
CA THR A 140 -13.91 18.88 -12.87
C THR A 140 -12.54 18.43 -13.42
N GLY A 141 -11.68 17.94 -12.52
CA GLY A 141 -10.35 17.41 -12.82
C GLY A 141 -10.36 15.90 -13.10
N ALA A 142 -9.70 15.50 -14.19
CA ALA A 142 -9.70 14.17 -14.78
C ALA A 142 -9.57 12.96 -13.83
N THR A 143 -10.39 11.94 -14.07
CA THR A 143 -10.16 10.57 -13.61
C THR A 143 -8.95 9.96 -14.34
N ALA A 144 -7.75 10.20 -13.82
CA ALA A 144 -6.54 9.54 -14.29
C ALA A 144 -6.48 8.10 -13.76
N SER A 145 -6.67 7.11 -14.65
CA SER A 145 -6.31 5.73 -14.34
C SER A 145 -4.81 5.65 -14.09
N MET A 146 -4.39 4.98 -13.02
CA MET A 146 -2.98 4.63 -12.85
C MET A 146 -2.50 3.86 -14.08
N PRO A 147 -1.28 4.10 -14.60
CA PRO A 147 -0.66 3.17 -15.53
C PRO A 147 -0.46 1.82 -14.81
N PRO A 148 -0.79 0.68 -15.44
CA PRO A 148 -0.49 -0.61 -14.83
C PRO A 148 1.02 -0.75 -14.67
N TYR A 149 1.47 -1.15 -13.47
CA TYR A 149 2.84 -1.61 -13.28
C TYR A 149 3.06 -2.82 -14.19
N GLU A 150 4.14 -2.83 -14.96
CA GLU A 150 4.59 -3.99 -15.72
C GLU A 150 5.79 -4.67 -15.03
N SER A 151 5.88 -5.99 -15.13
CA SER A 151 6.98 -6.81 -14.58
C SER A 151 8.31 -6.23 -15.01
N GLN A 152 9.21 -5.98 -14.03
CA GLN A 152 10.53 -5.42 -14.26
C GLN A 152 11.24 -6.10 -15.44
N GLN A 153 11.29 -5.37 -16.55
CA GLN A 153 12.16 -5.69 -17.66
C GLN A 153 13.59 -5.31 -17.27
N SER A 154 14.59 -6.01 -17.82
CA SER A 154 15.96 -5.52 -17.74
C SER A 154 16.11 -4.24 -18.58
N PRO A 155 17.00 -3.30 -18.22
CA PRO A 155 17.23 -2.08 -19.03
C PRO A 155 17.59 -2.35 -20.50
N TYR A 156 18.12 -3.55 -20.78
CA TYR A 156 18.38 -4.01 -22.15
C TYR A 156 17.11 -4.40 -22.92
N GLN A 157 16.12 -4.99 -22.24
CA GLN A 157 14.80 -5.27 -22.84
C GLN A 157 14.07 -3.98 -23.17
N GLU A 158 14.07 -3.01 -22.25
CA GLU A 158 13.46 -1.69 -22.45
C GLU A 158 14.08 -0.99 -23.67
N ALA A 159 15.42 -0.97 -23.77
CA ALA A 159 16.13 -0.39 -24.92
C ALA A 159 15.83 -1.13 -26.24
N VAL A 160 15.70 -2.46 -26.22
CA VAL A 160 15.31 -3.25 -27.41
C VAL A 160 13.86 -2.97 -27.81
N ALA A 161 12.96 -2.85 -26.84
CA ALA A 161 11.56 -2.49 -27.07
C ALA A 161 11.44 -1.09 -27.69
N GLU A 162 12.17 -0.10 -27.17
CA GLU A 162 12.21 1.25 -27.73
C GLU A 162 12.74 1.26 -29.18
N ILE A 163 13.78 0.48 -29.49
CA ILE A 163 14.32 0.33 -30.85
C ILE A 163 13.28 -0.28 -31.80
N LEU A 164 12.58 -1.34 -31.36
CA LEU A 164 11.57 -2.03 -32.16
C LEU A 164 10.30 -1.20 -32.34
N GLN A 165 9.91 -0.41 -31.35
CA GLN A 165 8.79 0.54 -31.44
C GLN A 165 9.12 1.65 -32.44
N ASN A 166 10.25 2.34 -32.25
CA ASN A 166 10.74 3.37 -33.20
C ASN A 166 10.91 2.83 -34.63
N TRP A 167 11.28 1.56 -34.81
CA TRP A 167 11.33 0.93 -36.14
C TRP A 167 9.93 0.71 -36.73
N THR A 168 8.99 0.23 -35.92
CA THR A 168 7.59 0.01 -36.31
C THR A 168 6.92 1.34 -36.70
N ASP A 169 7.06 2.38 -35.90
CA ASP A 169 6.45 3.71 -36.17
C ASP A 169 7.00 4.35 -37.45
N ARG A 170 8.32 4.24 -37.68
CA ARG A 170 8.95 4.69 -38.94
C ARG A 170 8.50 3.87 -40.14
N HIS A 171 8.31 2.55 -39.98
CA HIS A 171 7.79 1.70 -41.05
C HIS A 171 6.32 2.05 -41.38
N GLN A 172 5.49 2.26 -40.36
CA GLN A 172 4.10 2.65 -40.55
C GLN A 172 4.00 4.02 -41.25
N THR A 173 4.77 5.02 -40.78
CA THR A 173 4.88 6.34 -41.43
C THR A 173 5.29 6.23 -42.91
N TRP A 174 6.22 5.31 -43.23
CA TRP A 174 6.60 5.04 -44.61
C TRP A 174 5.46 4.42 -45.42
N VAL A 175 4.79 3.37 -44.92
CA VAL A 175 3.63 2.73 -45.59
C VAL A 175 2.52 3.75 -45.85
N ASP A 176 2.22 4.60 -44.87
CA ASP A 176 1.16 5.61 -44.96
C ASP A 176 1.47 6.65 -46.04
N SER A 177 2.75 7.00 -46.22
CA SER A 177 3.24 7.92 -47.27
C SER A 177 3.16 7.37 -48.70
N LEU A 178 2.93 6.07 -48.90
CA LEU A 178 2.87 5.47 -50.23
C LEU A 178 1.55 5.81 -50.95
N ASP A 179 1.66 6.18 -52.22
CA ASP A 179 0.53 6.33 -53.15
C ASP A 179 0.11 4.95 -53.71
N VAL A 180 -0.49 4.13 -52.84
CA VAL A 180 -1.04 2.80 -53.14
C VAL A 180 -2.37 2.60 -52.40
N SER A 181 -3.19 1.66 -52.86
CA SER A 181 -4.47 1.35 -52.21
C SER A 181 -4.30 0.87 -50.76
N ASP A 182 -5.32 1.11 -49.93
CA ASP A 182 -5.32 0.76 -48.50
C ASP A 182 -5.08 -0.74 -48.28
N GLN A 183 -5.72 -1.61 -49.08
CA GLN A 183 -5.47 -3.05 -49.06
C GLN A 183 -3.99 -3.43 -49.32
N ARG A 184 -3.24 -2.62 -50.08
CA ARG A 184 -1.80 -2.81 -50.28
C ARG A 184 -1.00 -2.27 -49.09
N LYS A 185 -1.43 -1.18 -48.44
CA LYS A 185 -0.85 -0.69 -47.18
C LYS A 185 -1.00 -1.72 -46.06
N GLU A 186 -2.20 -2.24 -45.85
CA GLU A 186 -2.50 -3.34 -44.91
C GLU A 186 -1.57 -4.55 -45.13
N ARG A 187 -1.39 -5.00 -46.38
CA ARG A 187 -0.51 -6.13 -46.71
C ARG A 187 0.97 -5.84 -46.41
N LEU A 188 1.43 -4.60 -46.63
CA LEU A 188 2.80 -4.20 -46.30
C LEU A 188 3.01 -4.17 -44.78
N THR A 189 2.09 -3.56 -44.02
CA THR A 189 2.10 -3.56 -42.56
C THR A 189 2.05 -4.98 -41.99
N ALA A 190 1.14 -5.83 -42.47
CA ALA A 190 1.03 -7.23 -42.03
C ALA A 190 2.29 -8.05 -42.35
N SER A 191 2.93 -7.82 -43.51
CA SER A 191 4.19 -8.49 -43.87
C SER A 191 5.35 -8.07 -42.96
N PHE A 192 5.40 -6.78 -42.60
CA PHE A 192 6.38 -6.25 -41.65
C PHE A 192 6.18 -6.81 -40.24
N LEU A 193 4.95 -6.81 -39.73
CA LEU A 193 4.62 -7.35 -38.42
C LEU A 193 4.90 -8.86 -38.35
N ALA A 194 4.60 -9.63 -39.40
CA ALA A 194 4.95 -11.04 -39.49
C ALA A 194 6.48 -11.28 -39.41
N MET A 195 7.29 -10.42 -40.05
CA MET A 195 8.74 -10.45 -39.93
C MET A 195 9.21 -10.07 -38.52
N ARG A 196 8.66 -9.01 -37.90
CA ARG A 196 8.95 -8.59 -36.52
C ARG A 196 8.71 -9.75 -35.56
N ARG A 197 7.49 -10.32 -35.59
CA ARG A 197 7.09 -11.49 -34.80
C ARG A 197 7.93 -12.76 -35.04
N THR A 198 8.54 -12.92 -36.23
CA THR A 198 9.34 -14.12 -36.53
C THR A 198 10.79 -14.02 -36.03
N PHE A 199 11.38 -12.83 -36.05
CA PHE A 199 12.82 -12.63 -35.83
C PHE A 199 13.17 -11.67 -34.68
N PHE A 200 12.19 -10.94 -34.18
CA PHE A 200 12.32 -9.88 -33.18
C PHE A 200 11.21 -9.97 -32.12
N ASN A 201 10.61 -11.16 -31.95
CA ASN A 201 9.48 -11.35 -31.04
C ASN A 201 9.92 -11.02 -29.61
N GLN A 202 9.19 -10.18 -28.92
CA GLN A 202 9.50 -9.81 -27.54
C GLN A 202 8.93 -10.84 -26.56
N ALA A 203 9.38 -10.78 -25.31
CA ALA A 203 8.76 -11.57 -24.25
C ALA A 203 7.54 -10.80 -23.70
N PRO A 204 6.45 -11.50 -23.30
CA PRO A 204 5.34 -10.86 -22.61
C PRO A 204 5.77 -10.14 -21.33
N THR A 205 5.02 -9.13 -20.91
CA THR A 205 5.06 -8.56 -19.57
C THR A 205 3.83 -8.98 -18.77
N VAL A 206 3.94 -8.93 -17.44
CA VAL A 206 2.84 -9.20 -16.50
C VAL A 206 2.80 -8.10 -15.46
N ALA A 207 1.62 -7.56 -15.16
CA ALA A 207 1.47 -6.83 -13.92
C ALA A 207 1.66 -7.78 -12.72
N PRO A 208 2.03 -7.30 -11.51
CA PRO A 208 1.88 -8.08 -10.29
C PRO A 208 0.42 -8.54 -10.24
N ILE A 209 0.22 -9.83 -9.99
CA ILE A 209 -1.14 -10.36 -9.95
C ILE A 209 -1.84 -9.66 -8.78
N GLN A 210 -3.09 -9.25 -9.04
CA GLN A 210 -3.91 -8.50 -8.08
C GLN A 210 -3.72 -9.01 -6.65
N VAL A 211 -3.36 -8.09 -5.77
CA VAL A 211 -3.27 -8.32 -4.33
C VAL A 211 -4.62 -7.91 -3.77
N THR A 212 -5.45 -8.85 -3.37
CA THR A 212 -6.90 -8.59 -3.23
C THR A 212 -7.28 -8.19 -1.81
N GLY A 213 -8.28 -7.32 -1.66
CA GLY A 213 -8.75 -6.81 -0.36
C GLY A 213 -10.02 -7.45 0.18
N VAL A 214 -10.55 -8.46 -0.49
CA VAL A 214 -11.78 -9.11 -0.05
C VAL A 214 -11.46 -10.02 1.13
N ILE A 215 -11.88 -9.61 2.33
CA ILE A 215 -11.66 -10.33 3.59
C ILE A 215 -12.53 -11.60 3.77
N SER A 216 -13.33 -11.98 2.77
CA SER A 216 -14.08 -13.25 2.78
C SER A 216 -14.52 -13.72 1.39
N GLY A 217 -14.70 -15.03 1.24
CA GLY A 217 -15.29 -15.65 0.04
C GLY A 217 -14.32 -15.84 -1.14
N PRO A 218 -14.82 -16.32 -2.30
CA PRO A 218 -14.01 -16.52 -3.49
C PRO A 218 -13.50 -15.19 -4.07
N ILE A 219 -12.21 -15.16 -4.34
CA ILE A 219 -11.50 -13.98 -4.82
C ILE A 219 -11.26 -14.14 -6.32
N THR A 220 -11.76 -13.21 -7.13
CA THR A 220 -11.55 -13.21 -8.59
C THR A 220 -10.59 -12.12 -9.03
N GLY A 221 -9.80 -12.39 -10.06
CA GLY A 221 -8.91 -11.39 -10.67
C GLY A 221 -8.45 -11.78 -12.07
N THR A 222 -7.49 -11.03 -12.60
CA THR A 222 -6.78 -11.35 -13.84
C THR A 222 -5.28 -11.15 -13.65
N VAL A 223 -4.48 -11.92 -14.38
CA VAL A 223 -3.01 -11.80 -14.43
C VAL A 223 -2.58 -10.53 -15.17
N GLY A 224 -3.40 -10.00 -16.08
CA GLY A 224 -3.13 -8.73 -16.76
C GLY A 224 -1.82 -8.72 -17.57
N ALA A 225 -1.55 -9.80 -18.31
CA ALA A 225 -0.36 -9.91 -19.14
C ALA A 225 -0.54 -9.20 -20.49
N ILE A 226 0.56 -8.64 -21.02
CA ILE A 226 0.61 -7.93 -22.30
C ILE A 226 1.69 -8.57 -23.16
N ASP A 227 1.41 -8.75 -24.45
CA ASP A 227 2.41 -9.14 -25.44
C ASP A 227 2.73 -7.96 -26.38
N PRO A 228 3.98 -7.48 -26.47
CA PRO A 228 4.36 -6.35 -27.32
C PRO A 228 4.28 -6.59 -28.84
N ASP A 229 4.05 -7.83 -29.28
CA ASP A 229 3.87 -8.23 -30.68
C ASP A 229 2.41 -8.63 -30.99
N GLY A 230 1.52 -8.63 -29.99
CA GLY A 230 0.11 -8.98 -30.10
C GLY A 230 -0.14 -10.49 -30.10
N ASP A 231 0.80 -11.28 -29.59
CA ASP A 231 0.73 -12.74 -29.60
C ASP A 231 -0.26 -13.26 -28.56
N ARG A 232 -0.94 -14.36 -28.89
CA ARG A 232 -1.85 -15.01 -27.93
C ARG A 232 -1.02 -15.60 -26.79
N LEU A 233 -1.40 -15.25 -25.57
CA LEU A 233 -0.73 -15.71 -24.36
C LEU A 233 -1.27 -17.07 -23.87
N ILE A 234 -0.39 -17.81 -23.20
CA ILE A 234 -0.68 -19.03 -22.44
C ILE A 234 -0.24 -18.77 -21.00
N TYR A 235 -1.16 -18.93 -20.05
CA TYR A 235 -0.90 -18.70 -18.63
C TYR A 235 -0.56 -20.02 -17.93
N ILE A 236 0.51 -20.02 -17.14
CA ILE A 236 0.97 -21.20 -16.39
C ILE A 236 1.15 -20.82 -14.92
N MET A 237 0.40 -21.46 -14.04
CA MET A 237 0.63 -21.39 -12.60
C MET A 237 1.89 -22.19 -12.26
N THR A 238 2.98 -21.50 -11.93
CA THR A 238 4.28 -22.12 -11.61
C THR A 238 4.38 -22.54 -10.14
N ARG A 239 3.56 -21.93 -9.27
CA ARG A 239 3.42 -22.28 -7.87
C ARG A 239 1.98 -22.04 -7.43
N GLY A 240 1.34 -23.05 -6.86
CA GLY A 240 0.02 -22.91 -6.25
C GLY A 240 0.05 -22.28 -4.85
N PRO A 241 -1.11 -21.87 -4.32
CA PRO A 241 -1.28 -21.49 -2.92
C PRO A 241 -0.85 -22.59 -1.94
N LYS A 242 -0.59 -22.21 -0.69
CA LYS A 242 -0.33 -23.12 0.44
C LYS A 242 -1.62 -23.68 1.03
N THR A 243 -2.67 -22.87 1.14
CA THR A 243 -3.85 -23.15 1.96
C THR A 243 -5.12 -23.17 1.13
N GLY A 244 -5.32 -22.17 0.27
CA GLY A 244 -6.46 -22.12 -0.64
C GLY A 244 -6.27 -22.95 -1.92
N SER A 245 -7.11 -22.69 -2.91
CA SER A 245 -7.01 -23.29 -4.25
C SER A 245 -7.25 -22.26 -5.35
N VAL A 246 -6.53 -22.36 -6.47
CA VAL A 246 -6.68 -21.44 -7.62
C VAL A 246 -7.18 -22.19 -8.83
N LYS A 247 -8.22 -21.66 -9.47
CA LYS A 247 -8.63 -21.98 -10.83
C LYS A 247 -8.15 -20.86 -11.75
N LEU A 248 -7.21 -21.16 -12.63
CA LEU A 248 -6.67 -20.22 -13.64
C LEU A 248 -7.34 -20.50 -14.99
N GLY A 249 -7.97 -19.49 -15.56
CA GLY A 249 -8.59 -19.49 -16.89
C GLY A 249 -7.57 -19.31 -18.01
N ALA A 250 -7.92 -19.77 -19.21
CA ALA A 250 -7.05 -19.67 -20.40
C ALA A 250 -6.88 -18.23 -20.92
N ASP A 251 -7.78 -17.33 -20.53
CA ASP A 251 -7.74 -15.89 -20.78
C ASP A 251 -6.92 -15.11 -19.74
N GLY A 252 -6.41 -15.78 -18.69
CA GLY A 252 -5.67 -15.16 -17.60
C GLY A 252 -6.54 -14.68 -16.44
N THR A 253 -7.86 -14.86 -16.51
CA THR A 253 -8.73 -14.71 -15.33
C THR A 253 -8.41 -15.80 -14.31
N TYR A 254 -8.65 -15.54 -13.03
CA TYR A 254 -8.54 -16.57 -12.01
C TYR A 254 -9.62 -16.44 -10.93
N THR A 255 -9.87 -17.55 -10.23
CA THR A 255 -10.63 -17.60 -8.98
C THR A 255 -9.80 -18.32 -7.94
N TYR A 256 -9.39 -17.60 -6.90
CA TYR A 256 -8.88 -18.18 -5.65
C TYR A 256 -10.06 -18.48 -4.73
N VAL A 257 -10.08 -19.67 -4.15
CA VAL A 257 -10.99 -20.05 -3.08
C VAL A 257 -10.13 -20.24 -1.82
N PRO A 258 -10.34 -19.46 -0.76
CA PRO A 258 -9.69 -19.68 0.53
C PRO A 258 -9.87 -21.12 1.02
N GLY A 259 -8.92 -21.61 1.81
CA GLY A 259 -9.15 -22.84 2.58
C GLY A 259 -10.21 -22.61 3.66
N ASP A 260 -10.80 -23.69 4.16
CA ASP A 260 -11.66 -23.62 5.35
C ASP A 260 -10.85 -22.99 6.51
N ASP A 261 -11.46 -22.04 7.23
CA ASP A 261 -10.84 -21.27 8.32
C ASP A 261 -9.52 -20.55 7.94
N PHE A 262 -9.31 -20.19 6.66
CA PHE A 262 -8.13 -19.45 6.24
C PHE A 262 -8.10 -18.02 6.81
N ASP A 263 -7.13 -17.80 7.69
CA ASP A 263 -6.83 -16.54 8.35
C ASP A 263 -5.30 -16.33 8.33
N GLY A 264 -4.82 -15.46 7.46
CA GLY A 264 -3.41 -15.20 7.20
C GLY A 264 -3.07 -14.84 5.75
N VAL A 265 -1.86 -15.23 5.33
CA VAL A 265 -1.27 -14.90 4.03
C VAL A 265 -1.14 -16.13 3.15
N ASP A 266 -1.60 -16.04 1.90
CA ASP A 266 -1.34 -17.04 0.86
C ASP A 266 -0.76 -16.40 -0.41
N THR A 267 -0.03 -17.18 -1.21
CA THR A 267 0.66 -16.71 -2.40
C THR A 267 0.63 -17.75 -3.51
N PHE A 268 0.34 -17.32 -4.73
CA PHE A 268 0.48 -18.16 -5.92
C PHE A 268 1.19 -17.40 -7.04
N HIS A 269 1.91 -18.12 -7.89
CA HIS A 269 2.74 -17.53 -8.94
C HIS A 269 2.24 -17.97 -10.32
N VAL A 270 2.16 -17.04 -11.26
CA VAL A 270 1.80 -17.28 -12.66
C VAL A 270 2.86 -16.65 -13.58
N VAL A 271 3.08 -17.26 -14.74
CA VAL A 271 3.79 -16.64 -15.85
C VAL A 271 2.93 -16.69 -17.11
N ALA A 272 3.11 -15.72 -18.01
CA ALA A 272 2.53 -15.71 -19.34
C ALA A 272 3.60 -16.09 -20.39
N ILE A 273 3.22 -16.89 -21.38
CA ILE A 273 4.09 -17.31 -22.50
C ILE A 273 3.42 -16.96 -23.82
N ASP A 274 4.15 -16.33 -24.74
CA ASP A 274 3.69 -16.01 -26.09
C ASP A 274 3.71 -17.23 -27.01
N VAL A 275 2.76 -17.31 -27.96
CA VAL A 275 2.79 -18.32 -29.02
C VAL A 275 3.57 -17.84 -30.24
N GLY A 276 4.75 -18.40 -30.46
CA GLY A 276 5.58 -18.06 -31.61
C GLY A 276 6.92 -18.77 -31.61
N LEU A 277 7.86 -18.22 -32.39
CA LEU A 277 9.27 -18.53 -32.23
C LEU A 277 9.83 -17.56 -31.20
N HIS A 278 10.40 -18.08 -30.11
CA HIS A 278 10.98 -17.27 -29.03
C HIS A 278 12.36 -16.72 -29.40
N MET A 279 12.44 -16.06 -30.56
CA MET A 279 13.66 -15.47 -31.12
C MET A 279 13.55 -13.96 -31.19
N ASN A 280 14.58 -13.28 -30.68
CA ASN A 280 14.81 -11.88 -30.95
C ASN A 280 16.28 -11.68 -31.36
N LEU A 281 16.55 -11.25 -32.59
CA LEU A 281 17.92 -11.04 -33.08
C LEU A 281 18.62 -9.86 -32.40
N LEU A 282 17.87 -8.93 -31.78
CA LEU A 282 18.40 -7.88 -30.91
C LEU A 282 18.49 -8.32 -29.44
N GLN A 283 17.88 -9.45 -29.06
CA GLN A 283 17.98 -10.04 -27.73
C GLN A 283 18.02 -11.59 -27.81
N PRO A 284 19.15 -12.20 -28.24
CA PRO A 284 19.20 -13.65 -28.53
C PRO A 284 18.94 -14.57 -27.33
N LEU A 285 19.05 -14.04 -26.11
CA LEU A 285 18.76 -14.71 -24.84
C LEU A 285 17.49 -14.15 -24.19
N ARG A 286 16.45 -13.83 -24.98
CA ARG A 286 15.20 -13.34 -24.41
C ARG A 286 14.53 -14.40 -23.52
N PRO A 287 13.81 -13.98 -22.46
CA PRO A 287 12.93 -14.89 -21.73
C PRO A 287 11.88 -15.54 -22.65
N ILE A 288 11.58 -16.81 -22.36
CA ILE A 288 10.48 -17.59 -22.97
C ILE A 288 9.12 -17.16 -22.40
N ALA A 289 9.11 -16.75 -21.14
CA ALA A 289 7.94 -16.31 -20.41
C ALA A 289 8.12 -14.86 -19.94
N SER A 290 7.04 -14.27 -19.47
CA SER A 290 7.06 -13.05 -18.68
C SER A 290 7.96 -13.17 -17.44
N GLY A 291 8.14 -12.04 -16.74
CA GLY A 291 8.52 -12.07 -15.33
C GLY A 291 7.56 -12.94 -14.49
N LEU A 292 7.97 -13.26 -13.27
CA LEU A 292 7.11 -13.95 -12.32
C LEU A 292 6.01 -12.99 -11.86
N ALA A 293 4.75 -13.28 -12.19
CA ALA A 293 3.61 -12.60 -11.59
C ALA A 293 3.30 -13.30 -10.27
N THR A 294 3.31 -12.57 -9.16
CA THR A 294 2.93 -13.08 -7.83
C THR A 294 1.59 -12.48 -7.42
N SER A 295 0.63 -13.32 -7.03
CA SER A 295 -0.54 -12.89 -6.28
C SER A 295 -0.27 -13.10 -4.81
N LEU A 296 -0.63 -12.11 -4.02
CA LEU A 296 -0.57 -12.12 -2.57
C LEU A 296 -2.01 -11.97 -2.07
N ILE A 297 -2.43 -12.87 -1.19
CA ILE A 297 -3.78 -12.91 -0.63
C ILE A 297 -3.65 -12.70 0.87
N ASN A 298 -4.36 -11.69 1.38
CA ASN A 298 -4.44 -11.36 2.80
C ASN A 298 -5.89 -11.43 3.24
N GLN A 299 -6.23 -12.41 4.07
CA GLN A 299 -7.56 -12.53 4.70
C GLN A 299 -7.33 -12.64 6.21
N GLY A 300 -7.75 -11.66 7.01
CA GLY A 300 -7.43 -11.61 8.46
C GLY A 300 -5.93 -11.49 8.81
N ALA A 301 -5.08 -11.34 7.78
CA ALA A 301 -3.62 -11.35 7.91
C ALA A 301 -3.04 -10.24 8.80
N VAL A 302 -3.79 -9.16 8.99
CA VAL A 302 -3.47 -8.12 9.96
C VAL A 302 -4.60 -8.13 10.97
N ARG A 303 -4.25 -8.20 12.26
CA ARG A 303 -5.19 -7.95 13.34
C ARG A 303 -4.70 -6.75 14.14
N PHE A 304 -5.64 -6.06 14.79
CA PHE A 304 -5.33 -5.00 15.74
C PHE A 304 -5.67 -5.50 17.14
N ASP A 305 -4.74 -5.35 18.08
CA ASP A 305 -4.99 -5.56 19.51
C ASP A 305 -4.99 -4.20 20.22
N PHE A 306 -6.14 -3.83 20.78
CA PHE A 306 -6.36 -2.53 21.41
C PHE A 306 -6.37 -2.67 22.93
N ASN A 307 -5.27 -2.30 23.56
CA ASN A 307 -5.09 -2.32 25.00
C ASN A 307 -5.55 -0.99 25.63
N TYR A 308 -6.70 -0.98 26.29
CA TYR A 308 -7.28 0.23 26.88
C TYR A 308 -6.59 0.59 28.20
N THR A 309 -5.44 1.27 28.12
CA THR A 309 -4.55 1.58 29.25
C THR A 309 -5.09 2.69 30.16
N ALA A 310 -5.70 3.73 29.59
CA ALA A 310 -6.20 4.89 30.33
C ALA A 310 -7.61 5.32 29.88
N GLY A 311 -8.40 5.84 30.82
CA GLY A 311 -9.76 6.31 30.56
C GLY A 311 -10.71 5.29 29.93
N ARG A 312 -10.51 4.00 30.20
CA ARG A 312 -11.32 2.87 29.72
C ARG A 312 -12.84 3.04 29.92
N ASP A 313 -13.24 3.86 30.89
CA ASP A 313 -14.64 4.09 31.28
C ASP A 313 -15.36 5.02 30.27
N TYR A 314 -14.62 5.79 29.45
CA TYR A 314 -15.15 6.52 28.28
C TYR A 314 -15.45 5.58 27.09
N TRP A 315 -14.82 4.40 27.05
CA TRP A 315 -14.92 3.46 25.94
C TRP A 315 -16.08 2.48 26.12
N SER A 316 -17.23 2.79 25.49
CA SER A 316 -18.38 1.89 25.39
C SER A 316 -18.15 0.76 24.37
N ASP A 317 -18.96 -0.31 24.43
CA ASP A 317 -18.90 -1.39 23.42
C ASP A 317 -19.11 -0.86 21.98
N GLU A 318 -19.87 0.22 21.83
CA GLU A 318 -20.11 0.88 20.54
C GLU A 318 -18.86 1.59 20.00
N SER A 319 -18.16 2.37 20.83
CA SER A 319 -16.95 3.10 20.41
C SER A 319 -15.75 2.16 20.21
N ARG A 320 -15.62 1.13 21.03
CA ARG A 320 -14.63 0.04 20.82
C ARG A 320 -14.92 -0.71 19.51
N GLY A 321 -16.18 -1.04 19.26
CA GLY A 321 -16.59 -1.65 17.99
C GLY A 321 -16.35 -0.75 16.78
N ALA A 322 -16.49 0.57 16.93
CA ALA A 322 -16.19 1.54 15.87
C ALA A 322 -14.69 1.69 15.60
N LEU A 323 -13.84 1.64 16.65
CA LEU A 323 -12.38 1.63 16.52
C LEU A 323 -11.91 0.41 15.72
N HIS A 324 -12.42 -0.79 16.02
CA HIS A 324 -12.14 -1.98 15.21
C HIS A 324 -12.62 -1.82 13.77
N ARG A 325 -13.86 -1.38 13.52
CA ARG A 325 -14.36 -1.15 12.14
C ARG A 325 -13.49 -0.18 11.34
N ALA A 326 -13.01 0.90 11.96
CA ALA A 326 -12.12 1.86 11.32
C ALA A 326 -10.77 1.23 10.94
N ALA A 327 -10.18 0.47 11.86
CA ALA A 327 -8.92 -0.22 11.64
C ALA A 327 -9.03 -1.31 10.55
N ASP A 328 -10.12 -2.08 10.55
CA ASP A 328 -10.44 -3.09 9.53
C ASP A 328 -10.61 -2.44 8.14
N LEU A 329 -11.42 -1.38 8.01
CA LEU A 329 -11.62 -0.64 6.76
C LEU A 329 -10.33 -0.02 6.22
N LEU A 330 -9.47 0.48 7.11
CA LEU A 330 -8.15 1.00 6.72
C LEU A 330 -7.28 -0.12 6.15
N ILE A 331 -7.15 -1.23 6.87
CA ILE A 331 -6.19 -2.27 6.51
C ILE A 331 -6.59 -3.07 5.26
N GLU A 332 -7.85 -3.00 4.82
CA GLU A 332 -8.25 -3.48 3.49
C GLU A 332 -7.44 -2.82 2.35
N HIS A 333 -6.73 -1.71 2.56
CA HIS A 333 -5.83 -1.12 1.57
C HIS A 333 -4.38 -1.67 1.61
N PHE A 334 -3.95 -2.28 2.72
CA PHE A 334 -2.56 -2.66 3.02
C PHE A 334 -2.32 -4.17 3.03
N ARG A 335 -1.13 -4.61 2.61
CA ARG A 335 -0.84 -6.03 2.35
C ARG A 335 0.48 -6.45 2.95
N VAL A 336 0.43 -7.50 3.76
CA VAL A 336 1.54 -8.01 4.57
C VAL A 336 2.06 -9.33 4.01
N VAL A 337 3.37 -9.55 4.11
CA VAL A 337 4.04 -10.77 3.59
C VAL A 337 3.98 -11.97 4.54
N LYS A 338 3.66 -11.72 5.81
CA LYS A 338 3.37 -12.70 6.88
C LYS A 338 2.19 -12.16 7.69
N PRO A 339 1.43 -12.98 8.44
CA PRO A 339 0.44 -12.48 9.38
C PRO A 339 1.09 -11.65 10.50
N VAL A 340 0.43 -10.58 10.94
CA VAL A 340 0.92 -9.59 11.93
C VAL A 340 -0.19 -9.20 12.91
N VAL A 341 0.19 -8.69 14.08
CA VAL A 341 -0.76 -8.23 15.12
C VAL A 341 -0.29 -6.87 15.64
N LEU A 342 -0.90 -5.81 15.10
CA LEU A 342 -0.56 -4.44 15.45
C LEU A 342 -1.16 -4.11 16.82
N THR A 343 -0.31 -3.97 17.82
CA THR A 343 -0.66 -3.71 19.22
C THR A 343 -0.68 -2.21 19.46
N TYR A 344 -1.78 -1.69 19.99
CA TYR A 344 -1.92 -0.28 20.33
C TYR A 344 -2.37 -0.10 21.78
N ASP A 345 -1.67 0.77 22.49
CA ASP A 345 -2.16 1.31 23.76
C ASP A 345 -3.15 2.46 23.48
N VAL A 346 -4.34 2.37 24.06
CA VAL A 346 -5.49 3.23 23.75
C VAL A 346 -5.98 3.98 24.99
N THR A 347 -5.97 5.31 24.89
CA THR A 347 -6.46 6.23 25.92
C THR A 347 -7.77 6.89 25.51
N GLY A 348 -8.73 6.93 26.43
CA GLY A 348 -9.87 7.86 26.36
C GLY A 348 -9.68 9.02 27.32
N PHE A 349 -10.08 10.22 26.95
CA PHE A 349 -10.18 11.36 27.86
C PHE A 349 -11.33 12.28 27.46
N GLU A 350 -11.68 13.24 28.31
CA GLU A 350 -12.71 14.24 28.05
C GLU A 350 -12.19 15.62 28.49
N ASP A 351 -11.81 16.47 27.53
CA ASP A 351 -11.45 17.86 27.78
C ASP A 351 -12.00 18.76 26.66
N GLU A 352 -12.90 19.66 27.01
CA GLU A 352 -13.49 20.62 26.06
C GLU A 352 -12.43 21.61 25.53
N ASN A 353 -11.41 21.94 26.33
CA ASN A 353 -10.38 22.94 26.03
C ASN A 353 -9.30 22.43 25.06
N VAL A 354 -9.08 21.11 25.00
CA VAL A 354 -8.13 20.50 24.07
C VAL A 354 -8.76 20.44 22.67
N GLY A 355 -8.24 21.18 21.70
CA GLY A 355 -8.77 21.21 20.32
C GLY A 355 -8.70 19.85 19.60
N THR A 356 -7.68 19.03 19.90
CA THR A 356 -7.51 17.67 19.37
C THR A 356 -8.74 16.79 19.59
N ILE A 357 -9.16 16.13 18.50
CA ILE A 357 -10.28 15.17 18.49
C ILE A 357 -9.76 13.77 18.84
N ALA A 358 -8.70 13.35 18.17
CA ALA A 358 -7.91 12.17 18.46
C ALA A 358 -6.47 12.40 17.96
N ASN A 359 -5.54 11.55 18.35
CA ASN A 359 -4.25 11.41 17.67
C ASN A 359 -3.81 9.95 17.69
N ALA A 360 -2.98 9.54 16.73
CA ALA A 360 -2.26 8.28 16.79
C ALA A 360 -0.85 8.39 16.23
N TYR A 361 0.09 7.68 16.87
CA TYR A 361 1.50 7.71 16.51
C TYR A 361 2.14 6.34 16.76
N GLY A 362 3.28 6.10 16.11
CA GLY A 362 4.08 4.90 16.28
C GLY A 362 5.54 5.28 16.50
N LEU A 363 6.21 4.61 17.43
CA LEU A 363 7.62 4.88 17.73
C LEU A 363 8.50 4.50 16.54
N LEU A 364 9.61 5.21 16.35
CA LEU A 364 10.56 4.91 15.28
C LEU A 364 11.41 3.68 15.62
N THR A 365 11.77 2.93 14.57
CA THR A 365 12.56 1.69 14.67
C THR A 365 14.02 1.87 15.08
N ASN A 366 14.51 3.12 15.15
CA ASN A 366 15.88 3.44 15.56
C ASN A 366 15.94 4.87 16.11
N GLU A 367 16.86 5.10 17.04
CA GLU A 367 17.10 6.39 17.71
C GLU A 367 18.23 7.21 17.08
N GLN A 368 19.02 6.59 16.19
CA GLN A 368 20.12 7.27 15.49
C GLN A 368 19.59 8.31 14.49
N SER A 369 20.39 9.33 14.18
CA SER A 369 20.08 10.29 13.12
C SER A 369 19.87 9.57 11.77
N GLY A 370 18.79 9.88 11.07
CA GLY A 370 18.40 9.17 9.85
C GLY A 370 16.92 9.28 9.53
N PHE A 371 16.52 8.59 8.46
CA PHE A 371 15.12 8.44 8.06
C PHE A 371 14.66 7.01 8.39
N TRP A 372 13.73 6.87 9.34
CA TRP A 372 13.33 5.58 9.88
C TRP A 372 11.84 5.30 9.68
N TYR A 373 11.50 4.02 9.67
CA TYR A 373 10.12 3.56 9.71
C TYR A 373 9.60 3.60 11.15
N THR A 374 8.28 3.77 11.33
CA THR A 374 7.63 3.45 12.61
C THR A 374 7.65 1.93 12.84
N ARG A 375 7.50 1.47 14.09
CA ARG A 375 7.39 0.04 14.43
C ARG A 375 6.27 -0.63 13.62
N ILE A 376 5.06 -0.04 13.64
CA ILE A 376 3.90 -0.43 12.80
C ILE A 376 4.26 -0.54 11.31
N GLN A 377 4.93 0.48 10.77
CA GLN A 377 5.32 0.50 9.36
C GLN A 377 6.32 -0.62 9.02
N HIS A 378 7.28 -0.87 9.90
CA HIS A 378 8.21 -1.97 9.75
C HIS A 378 7.46 -3.31 9.77
N GLU A 379 6.62 -3.55 10.79
CA GLU A 379 5.92 -4.83 10.94
C GLU A 379 4.99 -5.12 9.74
N ILE A 380 4.21 -4.14 9.26
CA ILE A 380 3.36 -4.34 8.05
C ILE A 380 4.23 -4.68 6.82
N ILE A 381 5.39 -4.05 6.66
CA ILE A 381 6.26 -4.26 5.48
C ILE A 381 7.03 -5.59 5.55
N THR A 382 7.56 -5.97 6.71
CA THR A 382 8.47 -7.14 6.87
C THR A 382 7.78 -8.37 7.45
N GLY A 383 6.66 -8.18 8.15
CA GLY A 383 6.03 -9.15 9.04
C GLY A 383 6.92 -9.54 10.23
N GLU A 384 7.67 -8.58 10.77
CA GLU A 384 8.58 -8.78 11.93
C GLU A 384 8.24 -7.75 13.00
N ASP A 385 7.72 -8.23 14.12
CA ASP A 385 7.59 -7.48 15.37
C ASP A 385 8.99 -7.31 15.99
N LEU A 386 9.32 -6.08 16.39
CA LEU A 386 10.62 -5.69 16.94
C LEU A 386 10.59 -5.45 18.46
N ASN A 387 9.42 -5.49 19.09
CA ASN A 387 9.15 -5.01 20.45
C ASN A 387 8.35 -6.00 21.32
N GLY A 388 7.85 -7.09 20.74
CA GLY A 388 7.46 -8.32 21.41
C GLY A 388 6.10 -8.27 22.12
N GLN A 389 6.01 -7.44 23.15
CA GLN A 389 4.81 -7.26 23.98
C GLN A 389 4.60 -5.79 24.38
N GLU A 390 5.53 -4.88 24.04
CA GLU A 390 5.25 -3.43 24.07
C GLU A 390 4.34 -3.07 22.90
N ALA A 391 3.51 -2.03 23.05
CA ALA A 391 2.71 -1.53 21.94
C ALA A 391 3.57 -1.00 20.78
N ASP A 392 3.08 -1.20 19.55
CA ASP A 392 3.68 -0.71 18.31
C ASP A 392 3.37 0.78 18.08
N GLY A 393 2.24 1.23 18.63
CA GLY A 393 1.84 2.63 18.66
C GLY A 393 0.77 2.93 19.72
N TYR A 394 0.31 4.18 19.69
CA TYR A 394 -0.57 4.76 20.68
C TYR A 394 -1.74 5.48 20.00
N ILE A 395 -2.91 5.44 20.62
CA ILE A 395 -4.12 6.16 20.18
C ILE A 395 -4.72 6.90 21.37
N ASN A 396 -4.96 8.20 21.26
CA ASN A 396 -5.74 8.94 22.26
C ASN A 396 -6.98 9.53 21.62
N VAL A 397 -8.13 9.48 22.31
CA VAL A 397 -9.42 9.99 21.82
C VAL A 397 -10.06 10.91 22.86
N ASN A 398 -10.44 12.11 22.41
CA ASN A 398 -11.15 13.10 23.21
C ASN A 398 -12.68 12.95 23.05
N PHE A 399 -13.31 12.32 24.02
CA PHE A 399 -14.76 12.09 24.08
C PHE A 399 -15.58 13.35 24.40
N ALA A 400 -14.94 14.50 24.69
CA ALA A 400 -15.64 15.79 24.74
C ALA A 400 -16.11 16.26 23.35
N LYS A 401 -15.60 15.66 22.27
CA LYS A 401 -15.98 16.03 20.89
C LYS A 401 -17.27 15.31 20.47
N PRO A 402 -18.11 15.90 19.59
CA PRO A 402 -19.39 15.33 19.19
C PRO A 402 -19.20 14.19 18.17
N LEU A 403 -18.75 13.02 18.63
CA LEU A 403 -18.40 11.86 17.81
C LEU A 403 -19.64 11.01 17.45
N ALA A 404 -19.69 10.53 16.20
CA ALA A 404 -20.66 9.55 15.72
C ALA A 404 -19.96 8.22 15.41
N PHE A 405 -20.37 7.14 16.08
CA PHE A 405 -19.74 5.82 15.99
C PHE A 405 -20.31 4.92 14.87
N GLY A 406 -21.47 5.27 14.30
CA GLY A 406 -22.17 4.51 13.26
C GLY A 406 -21.85 4.94 11.83
N ASP A 407 -22.65 4.45 10.88
CA ASP A 407 -22.57 4.83 9.46
C ASP A 407 -23.45 6.05 9.14
N ASP A 408 -24.57 6.22 9.86
CA ASP A 408 -25.42 7.41 9.80
C ASP A 408 -24.81 8.53 10.67
N VAL A 409 -24.01 9.41 10.05
CA VAL A 409 -23.34 10.52 10.74
C VAL A 409 -24.11 11.85 10.56
N PRO A 410 -24.68 12.44 11.64
CA PRO A 410 -25.33 13.75 11.58
C PRO A 410 -24.37 14.89 11.21
N ALA A 411 -24.85 15.91 10.50
CA ALA A 411 -24.06 17.07 10.07
C ALA A 411 -23.46 17.92 11.22
N ASN A 412 -23.92 17.71 12.46
CA ASN A 412 -23.41 18.35 13.68
C ASN A 412 -22.51 17.42 14.53
N GLN A 413 -22.15 16.25 14.00
CA GLN A 413 -21.24 15.28 14.61
C GLN A 413 -20.09 14.95 13.66
N LEU A 414 -18.96 14.53 14.21
CA LEU A 414 -17.77 14.09 13.49
C LEU A 414 -17.84 12.59 13.27
N ASP A 415 -17.51 12.13 12.06
CA ASP A 415 -17.44 10.70 11.73
C ASP A 415 -16.23 10.05 12.43
N PHE A 416 -16.47 9.33 13.53
CA PHE A 416 -15.43 8.66 14.30
C PHE A 416 -14.62 7.66 13.47
N THR A 417 -15.26 7.00 12.50
CA THR A 417 -14.57 6.03 11.64
C THR A 417 -13.55 6.73 10.77
N THR A 418 -13.95 7.86 10.15
CA THR A 418 -13.03 8.70 9.37
C THR A 418 -11.91 9.27 10.24
N THR A 419 -12.22 9.77 11.44
CA THR A 419 -11.19 10.27 12.39
C THR A 419 -10.16 9.19 12.73
N ILE A 420 -10.58 8.00 13.17
CA ILE A 420 -9.63 6.93 13.53
C ILE A 420 -8.84 6.44 12.31
N MET A 421 -9.46 6.32 11.14
CA MET A 421 -8.74 5.95 9.91
C MET A 421 -7.67 7.00 9.56
N HIS A 422 -7.96 8.29 9.74
CA HIS A 422 -7.02 9.39 9.56
C HIS A 422 -5.85 9.31 10.55
N GLU A 423 -6.12 9.18 11.86
CA GLU A 423 -5.06 9.11 12.86
C GLU A 423 -4.13 7.91 12.66
N LEU A 424 -4.70 6.73 12.37
CA LEU A 424 -3.91 5.52 12.12
C LEU A 424 -2.92 5.70 10.96
N LEU A 425 -3.25 6.52 9.94
CA LEU A 425 -2.34 6.79 8.81
C LEU A 425 -1.10 7.61 9.24
N HIS A 426 -1.20 8.46 10.26
CA HIS A 426 -0.04 9.11 10.87
C HIS A 426 0.88 8.08 11.56
N SER A 427 0.31 7.12 12.30
CA SER A 427 1.07 6.02 12.91
C SER A 427 1.70 5.06 11.88
N PHE A 428 1.09 4.96 10.69
CA PHE A 428 1.62 4.27 9.51
C PHE A 428 2.70 5.09 8.77
N GLY A 429 3.15 6.21 9.34
CA GLY A 429 4.28 6.98 8.82
C GLY A 429 3.94 8.06 7.81
N PHE A 430 2.66 8.43 7.63
CA PHE A 430 2.29 9.72 7.02
C PHE A 430 2.53 10.84 8.04
N ASN A 431 3.79 11.11 8.37
CA ASN A 431 4.17 12.10 9.37
C ASN A 431 5.58 12.60 9.04
N PHE A 432 5.84 13.90 9.17
CA PHE A 432 7.18 14.47 8.98
C PHE A 432 8.15 14.05 10.11
N GLY A 433 7.63 13.93 11.34
CA GLY A 433 8.41 13.71 12.54
C GLY A 433 8.94 15.01 13.16
N SER A 434 9.33 14.93 14.43
CA SER A 434 9.90 16.05 15.18
C SER A 434 11.26 16.49 14.64
N GLY A 435 12.12 15.56 14.21
CA GLY A 435 13.48 15.86 13.75
C GLY A 435 14.51 15.94 14.88
N VAL A 436 14.07 15.73 16.13
CA VAL A 436 14.90 15.68 17.34
C VAL A 436 16.08 14.72 17.12
N ASN A 437 17.29 15.15 17.49
CA ASN A 437 18.55 14.43 17.27
C ASN A 437 18.84 14.06 15.79
N GLY A 438 18.23 14.74 14.82
CA GLY A 438 18.33 14.42 13.39
C GLY A 438 17.57 13.14 13.01
N ARG A 439 16.60 12.72 13.82
CA ARG A 439 15.77 11.52 13.63
C ARG A 439 14.45 11.91 12.96
N TRP A 440 14.22 11.39 11.76
CA TRP A 440 13.08 11.72 10.92
C TRP A 440 12.29 10.47 10.52
N HIS A 441 10.99 10.64 10.22
CA HIS A 441 10.22 9.61 9.55
C HIS A 441 10.66 9.49 8.09
N VAL A 442 10.52 8.30 7.48
CA VAL A 442 10.84 8.10 6.06
C VAL A 442 10.10 9.06 5.12
N PHE A 443 8.92 9.54 5.49
CA PHE A 443 8.17 10.56 4.75
C PHE A 443 8.94 11.87 4.55
N ALA A 444 9.69 12.34 5.55
CA ALA A 444 10.45 13.59 5.48
C ALA A 444 11.49 13.63 4.33
N ARG A 445 12.04 12.47 3.93
CA ARG A 445 13.00 12.35 2.82
C ARG A 445 12.43 12.79 1.47
N PHE A 446 11.11 12.82 1.36
CA PHE A 446 10.37 13.18 0.15
C PHE A 446 9.88 14.63 0.15
N ILE A 447 10.03 15.37 1.25
CA ILE A 447 9.59 16.76 1.34
C ILE A 447 10.60 17.69 0.67
N MET A 448 10.10 18.47 -0.29
CA MET A 448 10.91 19.30 -1.17
C MET A 448 10.18 20.58 -1.63
N THR A 449 10.95 21.56 -2.09
CA THR A 449 10.43 22.72 -2.84
C THR A 449 9.85 22.29 -4.18
N ASP A 450 9.05 23.14 -4.83
CA ASP A 450 8.63 22.94 -6.24
C ASP A 450 9.81 22.78 -7.22
N GLY A 451 10.95 23.43 -6.93
CA GLY A 451 12.22 23.24 -7.63
C GLY A 451 12.96 21.91 -7.37
N GLY A 452 12.39 20.98 -6.60
CA GLY A 452 12.95 19.65 -6.32
C GLY A 452 14.05 19.58 -5.26
N ASN A 453 14.33 20.67 -4.53
CA ASN A 453 15.32 20.68 -3.45
C ASN A 453 14.71 20.16 -2.14
N ARG A 454 15.39 19.22 -1.47
CA ARG A 454 14.91 18.62 -0.20
C ARG A 454 14.91 19.61 0.95
N LEU A 455 13.91 19.49 1.83
CA LEU A 455 13.84 20.24 3.08
C LEU A 455 14.82 19.71 4.14
N VAL A 456 15.05 18.40 4.20
CA VAL A 456 16.05 17.78 5.08
C VAL A 456 17.30 17.46 4.27
N ASN A 457 18.46 17.89 4.78
CA ASN A 457 19.78 17.69 4.17
C ASN A 457 20.26 16.24 4.29
N ASP A 458 21.30 15.87 3.54
CA ASP A 458 21.92 14.54 3.58
C ASP A 458 22.65 14.24 4.92
N ASP A 459 22.89 15.26 5.76
CA ASP A 459 23.39 15.14 7.14
C ASP A 459 22.27 15.14 8.20
N TYR A 460 21.01 15.02 7.76
CA TYR A 460 19.78 15.02 8.56
C TYR A 460 19.48 16.35 9.29
N THR A 461 20.16 17.44 8.95
CA THR A 461 19.78 18.79 9.42
C THR A 461 18.66 19.39 8.57
N LEU A 462 17.86 20.29 9.16
CA LEU A 462 16.84 21.04 8.41
C LEU A 462 17.49 22.14 7.56
N ASN A 463 17.10 22.25 6.29
CA ASN A 463 17.59 23.30 5.40
C ASN A 463 16.82 24.60 5.62
N THR A 464 17.37 25.45 6.49
CA THR A 464 16.78 26.74 6.89
C THR A 464 16.61 27.75 5.74
N ALA A 465 17.22 27.52 4.57
CA ALA A 465 16.94 28.33 3.37
C ALA A 465 15.49 28.16 2.87
N TYR A 466 14.81 27.08 3.26
CA TYR A 466 13.42 26.78 2.87
C TYR A 466 12.40 27.07 3.98
N THR A 467 12.78 27.76 5.05
CA THR A 467 11.83 28.28 6.06
C THR A 467 10.63 29.02 5.45
N PRO A 468 10.79 29.92 4.44
CA PRO A 468 9.64 30.57 3.84
C PRO A 468 8.67 29.57 3.18
N ASN A 469 9.17 28.46 2.63
CA ASN A 469 8.36 27.40 2.05
C ASN A 469 7.58 26.61 3.12
N VAL A 470 8.14 26.42 4.32
CA VAL A 470 7.42 25.85 5.47
C VAL A 470 6.25 26.76 5.89
N LEU A 471 6.44 28.08 5.82
CA LEU A 471 5.41 29.12 6.05
C LEU A 471 4.54 29.42 4.82
N GLY A 472 4.38 28.47 3.90
CA GLY A 472 3.51 28.57 2.71
C GLY A 472 3.92 29.60 1.65
N SER A 473 5.01 30.34 1.86
CA SER A 473 5.59 31.24 0.85
C SER A 473 6.33 30.44 -0.23
N ASN A 474 6.77 31.07 -1.31
CA ASN A 474 7.49 30.39 -2.40
C ASN A 474 6.76 29.12 -2.91
N ASN A 475 5.42 29.17 -3.02
CA ASN A 475 4.55 28.06 -3.44
C ASN A 475 4.34 26.93 -2.39
N GLY A 476 4.99 27.00 -1.22
CA GLY A 476 4.90 25.99 -0.16
C GLY A 476 5.87 24.82 -0.36
N LEU A 477 5.49 23.64 0.17
CA LEU A 477 6.26 22.40 0.05
C LEU A 477 5.44 21.27 -0.56
N PHE A 478 6.17 20.26 -1.04
CA PHE A 478 5.61 19.16 -1.80
C PHE A 478 6.26 17.83 -1.41
N PHE A 479 5.49 16.75 -1.51
CA PHE A 479 5.96 15.37 -1.46
C PHE A 479 6.30 14.90 -2.89
N GLY A 480 7.56 14.52 -3.11
CA GLY A 480 8.10 14.11 -4.41
C GLY A 480 8.44 12.63 -4.53
N GLY A 481 7.67 11.76 -3.87
CA GLY A 481 7.74 10.31 -4.13
C GLY A 481 7.25 9.95 -5.53
N ALA A 482 7.89 8.99 -6.19
CA ALA A 482 7.66 8.70 -7.60
C ALA A 482 6.27 8.11 -7.89
N ASN A 483 5.74 7.29 -6.98
CA ASN A 483 4.40 6.69 -7.13
C ASN A 483 3.30 7.73 -6.89
N ALA A 484 3.47 8.59 -5.88
CA ALA A 484 2.57 9.70 -5.59
C ALA A 484 2.55 10.73 -6.73
N VAL A 485 3.73 11.10 -7.25
CA VAL A 485 3.87 11.99 -8.43
C VAL A 485 3.20 11.38 -9.67
N ALA A 486 3.37 10.09 -9.92
CA ALA A 486 2.71 9.41 -11.03
C ALA A 486 1.18 9.38 -10.88
N ALA A 487 0.67 9.13 -9.66
CA ALA A 487 -0.76 9.21 -9.36
C ALA A 487 -1.32 10.64 -9.51
N ASN A 488 -0.50 11.67 -9.23
CA ASN A 488 -0.81 13.09 -9.42
C ASN A 488 -0.53 13.60 -10.84
N GLY A 489 -0.65 12.75 -11.86
CA GLY A 489 -0.49 13.15 -13.27
C GLY A 489 0.92 13.63 -13.65
N GLY A 490 1.96 13.21 -12.90
CA GLY A 490 3.35 13.62 -13.09
C GLY A 490 3.74 14.90 -12.35
N GLN A 491 2.89 15.42 -11.46
CA GLN A 491 3.16 16.65 -10.68
C GLN A 491 3.52 16.35 -9.22
N LEU A 492 4.39 17.18 -8.63
CA LEU A 492 4.71 17.13 -7.20
C LEU A 492 3.43 17.31 -6.35
N VAL A 493 3.33 16.57 -5.24
CA VAL A 493 2.11 16.50 -4.43
C VAL A 493 2.13 17.58 -3.36
N ARG A 494 1.21 18.54 -3.39
CA ARG A 494 1.24 19.69 -2.48
C ARG A 494 0.93 19.30 -1.03
N ILE A 495 1.82 19.67 -0.12
CA ILE A 495 1.68 19.43 1.32
C ILE A 495 1.12 20.67 2.00
N TYR A 496 0.37 20.47 3.08
CA TYR A 496 -0.23 21.56 3.84
C TYR A 496 0.85 22.35 4.59
N THR A 497 1.10 23.57 4.10
CA THR A 497 2.01 24.57 4.68
C THR A 497 1.25 25.89 4.87
N PRO A 498 0.41 26.01 5.93
CA PRO A 498 -0.35 27.22 6.19
C PRO A 498 0.55 28.37 6.69
N ASN A 499 -0.03 29.58 6.74
CA ASN A 499 0.57 30.74 7.38
C ASN A 499 -0.51 31.51 8.16
N PRO A 500 -0.42 31.58 9.51
CA PRO A 500 0.61 30.97 10.37
C PRO A 500 0.59 29.44 10.31
N LEU A 501 1.60 28.81 10.90
CA LEU A 501 1.64 27.35 11.05
C LEU A 501 0.51 26.89 11.97
N GLU A 502 -0.15 25.80 11.57
CA GLU A 502 -1.09 25.06 12.42
C GLU A 502 -0.31 23.86 13.01
N PRO A 503 -0.05 23.82 14.34
CA PRO A 503 0.62 22.69 15.00
C PRO A 503 -0.07 21.37 14.71
N GLY A 504 0.66 20.26 14.63
CA GLY A 504 0.13 18.92 14.30
C GLY A 504 -0.39 18.76 12.86
N SER A 505 -0.86 19.82 12.20
CA SER A 505 -1.39 19.79 10.83
C SER A 505 -0.37 20.16 9.75
N SER A 506 0.56 21.08 10.05
CA SER A 506 1.57 21.55 9.09
C SER A 506 2.59 20.45 8.76
N LEU A 507 2.97 20.31 7.49
CA LEU A 507 3.88 19.27 6.96
C LEU A 507 3.39 17.82 7.04
N THR A 508 2.35 17.52 7.82
CA THR A 508 1.81 16.17 8.06
C THR A 508 0.58 15.83 7.21
N HIS A 509 0.09 16.77 6.38
CA HIS A 509 -1.17 16.64 5.66
C HIS A 509 -1.10 17.03 4.18
N LEU A 510 -2.09 16.59 3.40
CA LEU A 510 -2.31 17.04 2.03
C LEU A 510 -2.95 18.44 2.00
N ASP A 511 -2.59 19.25 1.01
CA ASP A 511 -3.18 20.60 0.88
C ASP A 511 -4.67 20.57 0.51
N LEU A 512 -5.52 20.91 1.49
CA LEU A 512 -6.99 20.94 1.37
C LEU A 512 -7.50 21.78 0.19
N GLN A 513 -6.83 22.88 -0.15
CA GLN A 513 -7.23 23.74 -1.27
C GLN A 513 -6.97 23.09 -2.64
N THR A 514 -5.94 22.25 -2.74
CA THR A 514 -5.56 21.56 -3.98
C THR A 514 -6.38 20.29 -4.18
N PHE A 515 -6.56 19.47 -3.14
CA PHE A 515 -7.13 18.12 -3.26
C PHE A 515 -8.57 17.99 -2.76
N GLY A 516 -9.05 18.94 -1.94
CA GLY A 516 -10.36 18.85 -1.31
C GLY A 516 -10.40 17.86 -0.15
N ASN A 517 -11.52 17.17 0.01
CA ASN A 517 -11.74 16.26 1.13
C ASN A 517 -11.14 14.87 0.81
N PHE A 518 -9.86 14.68 1.13
CA PHE A 518 -9.17 13.39 1.12
C PHE A 518 -9.08 12.87 2.56
N LEU A 519 -8.62 11.63 2.76
CA LEU A 519 -8.53 11.08 4.12
C LEU A 519 -7.43 11.80 4.92
N MET A 520 -6.28 12.11 4.31
CA MET A 520 -5.20 12.92 4.90
C MET A 520 -5.36 14.44 4.73
N SER A 521 -6.60 14.94 4.68
CA SER A 521 -6.86 16.39 4.70
C SER A 521 -6.87 16.94 6.15
N PRO A 522 -6.30 18.13 6.42
CA PRO A 522 -6.04 18.64 7.77
C PRO A 522 -7.28 19.06 8.58
N LYS A 523 -8.48 18.99 7.99
CA LYS A 523 -9.72 19.47 8.61
C LYS A 523 -10.88 18.54 8.27
N LEU A 524 -11.50 17.99 9.30
CA LEU A 524 -12.73 17.22 9.20
C LEU A 524 -13.94 18.15 9.27
N SER A 525 -14.97 17.87 8.47
CA SER A 525 -16.28 18.53 8.54
C SER A 525 -17.28 17.63 9.24
N GLY A 526 -18.31 18.21 9.85
CA GLY A 526 -19.42 17.44 10.42
C GLY A 526 -20.26 16.75 9.33
N GLY A 527 -20.79 15.57 9.65
CA GLY A 527 -21.42 14.67 8.69
C GLY A 527 -20.51 13.50 8.28
N PRO A 528 -20.93 12.67 7.30
CA PRO A 528 -20.18 11.49 6.88
C PRO A 528 -18.85 11.88 6.22
N GLY A 529 -17.76 11.24 6.66
CA GLY A 529 -16.42 11.50 6.17
C GLY A 529 -15.99 10.57 5.04
N VAL A 530 -14.71 10.66 4.67
CA VAL A 530 -14.09 9.77 3.68
C VAL A 530 -13.57 8.52 4.41
N ARG A 531 -13.90 7.33 3.92
CA ARG A 531 -13.49 6.05 4.53
C ARG A 531 -12.73 5.15 3.54
N THR A 532 -11.98 5.75 2.61
CA THR A 532 -11.16 5.03 1.61
C THR A 532 -9.99 5.89 1.16
N LEU A 533 -8.87 5.26 0.82
CA LEU A 533 -7.68 5.96 0.30
C LEU A 533 -7.79 6.22 -1.19
N THR A 534 -7.49 7.45 -1.59
CA THR A 534 -7.38 7.84 -3.00
C THR A 534 -6.15 7.20 -3.67
N PRO A 535 -6.12 7.12 -5.02
CA PRO A 535 -4.92 6.68 -5.75
C PRO A 535 -3.66 7.51 -5.41
N LEU A 536 -3.83 8.77 -5.00
CA LEU A 536 -2.76 9.66 -4.57
C LEU A 536 -2.16 9.22 -3.23
N GLU A 537 -3.02 9.03 -2.22
CA GLU A 537 -2.58 8.58 -0.89
C GLU A 537 -1.98 7.18 -0.96
N LEU A 538 -2.59 6.27 -1.72
CA LEU A 538 -2.00 4.96 -2.04
C LEU A 538 -0.63 5.09 -2.74
N GLY A 539 -0.45 6.10 -3.59
CA GLY A 539 0.85 6.44 -4.18
C GLY A 539 1.89 6.81 -3.12
N ILE A 540 1.51 7.65 -2.14
CA ILE A 540 2.38 8.03 -1.02
C ILE A 540 2.77 6.78 -0.20
N PHE A 541 1.82 5.92 0.16
CA PHE A 541 2.15 4.69 0.89
C PHE A 541 3.06 3.73 0.11
N LYS A 542 2.97 3.67 -1.24
CA LYS A 542 3.95 2.94 -2.07
C LYS A 542 5.35 3.54 -1.97
N ASP A 543 5.49 4.86 -1.98
CA ASP A 543 6.79 5.54 -1.82
C ASP A 543 7.37 5.39 -0.40
N LEU A 544 6.49 5.24 0.60
CA LEU A 544 6.84 4.85 1.96
C LEU A 544 7.21 3.35 2.11
N GLY A 545 7.06 2.54 1.06
CA GLY A 545 7.51 1.14 1.01
C GLY A 545 6.42 0.08 1.22
N TYR A 546 5.16 0.47 1.39
CA TYR A 546 4.05 -0.47 1.59
C TYR A 546 3.62 -1.15 0.29
N THR A 547 3.20 -2.41 0.41
CA THR A 547 2.37 -3.05 -0.63
C THR A 547 0.91 -2.65 -0.38
N VAL A 548 0.38 -1.76 -1.22
CA VAL A 548 -1.01 -1.29 -1.13
C VAL A 548 -1.77 -1.44 -2.44
N VAL A 549 -3.09 -1.54 -2.34
CA VAL A 549 -4.00 -1.65 -3.48
C VAL A 549 -5.25 -0.79 -3.32
N PRO A 550 -5.86 -0.35 -4.43
CA PRO A 550 -7.17 0.29 -4.39
C PRO A 550 -8.25 -0.72 -4.00
N LEU A 551 -9.25 -0.27 -3.23
CA LEU A 551 -10.48 -1.03 -3.07
C LEU A 551 -11.25 -0.98 -4.39
N VAL A 552 -11.30 -2.12 -5.08
CA VAL A 552 -12.21 -2.30 -6.21
C VAL A 552 -13.58 -2.59 -5.62
N ALA A 553 -14.50 -1.63 -5.73
CA ALA A 553 -15.91 -1.87 -5.40
C ALA A 553 -16.39 -3.11 -6.18
N LEU A 554 -16.83 -4.14 -5.46
CA LEU A 554 -17.45 -5.30 -6.08
C LEU A 554 -18.62 -4.80 -6.93
N PRO A 555 -18.77 -5.23 -8.20
CA PRO A 555 -19.95 -4.89 -8.97
C PRO A 555 -21.16 -5.38 -8.20
N THR A 556 -22.04 -4.46 -7.82
CA THR A 556 -23.27 -4.78 -7.09
C THR A 556 -24.05 -5.82 -7.89
N ALA A 557 -24.37 -6.95 -7.24
CA ALA A 557 -25.18 -7.98 -7.86
C ALA A 557 -26.55 -7.36 -8.20
N VAL A 558 -26.88 -7.39 -9.50
CA VAL A 558 -28.13 -6.86 -10.08
C VAL A 558 -29.27 -7.87 -9.93
#